data_AF-B7P6U6-F1
#
_entry.id   AF-B7P6U6-F1
#
_cell.length_a   1.000
_cell.length_b   1.000
_cell.length_c   1.000
_cell.angle_alpha   90.00
_cell.angle_beta   90.00
_cell.angle_gamma   90.00
#
_symmetry.space_group_name_H-M   'P 1'
#
loop_
_entity.id
_entity.type
_entity.pdbx_description
1 polymer ?
#
loop_
_entity_poly.entity_id
_entity_poly.type
_entity_poly.pdbx_seq_one_letter_code
_entity_poly.pdbx_strand_id
1 'polypeptide(L)'
;GISDDCSDDVANDTILPPPSRVARRGAFNKSLSVSEKLAVLAEVESGRKLADVCREYGIASSTVSTFKNHKDAYVIAAQEGRCKVKRLRRSNKDDLNRALLRWYHQTRPLGSAVSGPVLQSKAEELAKRLGYKDSTVSYGWIYRFKKRHSINMRDQQPKEAQQDLADADAWLTTSWPQIRTGYSAWDVFSAVEIGVLFRVLPGDAHQFRGSVCEQGQLANERLTVFLCTNMAGDEKRPLLAVGCAPLSKPTVASGVRYGFNERSWMTREIFVEELKRWDRELNARKRKVLLLVDRCPCHLVDRKVGLRNIEVIYPPPDAGRRLLPLDHGVVQVFKRRYRKIL
;
A
#
# COMPACT_ATOMS: atom_id res chain seq x y z
N GLY A 1 -16.36 -17.37 57.78
CA GLY A 1 -17.38 -16.35 58.01
C GLY A 1 -17.22 -15.28 56.97
N ILE A 2 -18.33 -15.00 56.27
CA ILE A 2 -18.68 -13.76 55.55
C ILE A 2 -17.82 -13.49 54.29
N SER A 3 -18.23 -13.77 53.06
CA SER A 3 -19.40 -13.34 52.23
C SER A 3 -19.28 -11.93 51.63
N ASP A 4 -19.44 -11.88 50.29
CA ASP A 4 -20.08 -10.84 49.45
C ASP A 4 -19.46 -9.44 49.38
N ASP A 5 -19.62 -8.60 48.36
CA ASP A 5 -20.03 -8.62 46.94
C ASP A 5 -19.96 -7.12 46.49
N CYS A 6 -20.17 -6.83 45.21
CA CYS A 6 -20.46 -5.53 44.57
C CYS A 6 -19.29 -4.63 44.12
N SER A 7 -18.92 -4.82 42.85
CA SER A 7 -19.29 -3.96 41.70
C SER A 7 -19.48 -2.45 41.92
N ASP A 8 -18.74 -1.62 41.16
CA ASP A 8 -19.28 -0.86 40.01
C ASP A 8 -18.25 0.14 39.44
N ASP A 9 -17.81 -0.15 38.21
CA ASP A 9 -17.97 0.66 36.99
C ASP A 9 -17.58 2.16 36.88
N VAL A 10 -16.94 2.45 35.73
CA VAL A 10 -17.06 3.65 34.87
C VAL A 10 -15.98 4.77 34.91
N ALA A 11 -15.42 4.98 33.71
CA ALA A 11 -14.84 6.19 33.11
C ALA A 11 -13.49 6.74 33.61
N ASN A 12 -12.42 6.34 32.91
CA ASN A 12 -11.14 7.07 32.91
C ASN A 12 -11.19 8.20 31.85
N ASP A 13 -11.75 9.34 32.24
CA ASP A 13 -11.65 10.58 31.45
C ASP A 13 -10.21 11.10 31.50
N THR A 14 -9.52 11.02 30.37
CA THR A 14 -8.17 11.54 30.19
C THR A 14 -8.23 13.06 30.13
N ILE A 15 -8.09 13.71 31.29
CA ILE A 15 -7.94 15.17 31.40
C ILE A 15 -6.61 15.57 30.72
N LEU A 16 -6.71 16.22 29.56
CA LEU A 16 -5.57 16.87 28.92
C LEU A 16 -5.09 18.05 29.79
N PRO A 17 -3.77 18.29 29.92
CA PRO A 17 -3.25 19.34 30.77
C PRO A 17 -3.56 20.74 30.17
N PRO A 18 -3.76 21.76 31.01
CA PRO A 18 -4.11 23.10 30.52
C PRO A 18 -2.90 23.74 29.80
N PRO A 19 -3.12 24.49 28.71
CA PRO A 19 -2.04 25.14 27.99
C PRO A 19 -1.41 26.26 28.82
N SER A 20 -0.08 26.23 28.88
CA SER A 20 0.78 27.18 29.59
C SER A 20 0.46 28.64 29.26
N ARG A 21 0.30 29.45 30.31
CA ARG A 21 0.15 30.91 30.20
C ARG A 21 1.46 31.55 29.73
N VAL A 22 1.36 32.32 28.64
CA VAL A 22 1.82 33.71 28.43
C VAL A 22 2.06 33.90 26.92
N ALA A 23 1.17 34.64 26.25
CA ALA A 23 1.41 35.13 24.89
C ALA A 23 1.37 36.67 24.88
N ARG A 24 2.48 37.24 24.43
CA ARG A 24 2.76 38.68 24.30
C ARG A 24 1.84 39.33 23.26
N ARG A 25 1.54 40.63 23.45
CA ARG A 25 0.88 41.50 22.47
C ARG A 25 1.67 41.52 21.15
N GLY A 26 1.06 41.08 20.05
CA GLY A 26 1.58 41.28 18.70
C GLY A 26 1.19 40.20 17.68
N ALA A 27 0.53 40.64 16.60
CA ALA A 27 0.12 39.91 15.38
C ALA A 27 -1.16 39.05 15.42
N PHE A 28 -2.33 39.71 15.25
CA PHE A 28 -3.60 39.10 14.86
C PHE A 28 -3.63 38.67 13.38
N ASN A 29 -2.60 37.98 12.89
CA ASN A 29 -2.48 37.60 11.47
C ASN A 29 -2.46 36.07 11.28
N LYS A 30 -3.22 35.34 12.10
CA LYS A 30 -3.31 33.88 12.03
C LYS A 30 -4.36 33.45 11.00
N SER A 31 -3.90 32.80 9.93
CA SER A 31 -4.79 32.20 8.93
C SER A 31 -5.32 30.84 9.42
N LEU A 32 -6.60 30.82 9.80
CA LEU A 32 -7.33 29.62 10.24
C LEU A 32 -7.81 28.75 9.06
N SER A 33 -7.90 27.43 9.27
CA SER A 33 -8.50 26.43 8.39
C SER A 33 -10.04 26.48 8.41
N VAL A 34 -10.71 25.82 7.46
CA VAL A 34 -12.17 25.69 7.43
C VAL A 34 -12.69 25.08 8.74
N SER A 35 -12.04 24.03 9.24
CA SER A 35 -12.41 23.38 10.52
C SER A 35 -12.29 24.33 11.70
N GLU A 36 -11.19 25.08 11.79
CA GLU A 36 -10.98 26.04 12.88
C GLU A 36 -11.95 27.22 12.78
N LYS A 37 -12.30 27.68 11.58
CA LYS A 37 -13.32 28.73 11.38
C LYS A 37 -14.70 28.28 11.83
N LEU A 38 -15.08 27.03 11.54
CA LEU A 38 -16.35 26.46 12.00
C LEU A 38 -16.37 26.27 13.52
N ALA A 39 -15.25 25.86 14.13
CA ALA A 39 -15.12 25.77 15.58
C ALA A 39 -15.29 27.15 16.26
N VAL A 40 -14.63 28.18 15.75
CA VAL A 40 -14.81 29.57 16.23
C VAL A 40 -16.27 30.02 16.16
N LEU A 41 -16.98 29.69 15.08
CA LEU A 41 -18.40 30.03 14.93
C LEU A 41 -19.27 29.25 15.92
N ALA A 42 -19.02 27.96 16.10
CA ALA A 42 -19.75 27.11 17.04
C ALA A 42 -19.59 27.61 18.49
N GLU A 43 -18.38 28.00 18.90
CA GLU A 43 -18.13 28.52 20.24
C GLU A 43 -18.83 29.86 20.51
N VAL A 44 -18.85 30.76 19.52
CA VAL A 44 -19.59 32.02 19.61
C VAL A 44 -21.10 31.78 19.65
N GLU A 45 -21.60 30.80 18.89
CA GLU A 45 -23.02 30.41 18.88
C GLU A 45 -23.45 29.72 20.17
N SER A 46 -22.54 29.00 20.84
CA SER A 46 -22.76 28.40 22.16
C SER A 46 -22.82 29.41 23.32
N GLY A 47 -22.65 30.71 23.03
CA GLY A 47 -22.77 31.78 24.03
C GLY A 47 -21.46 32.20 24.71
N ARG A 48 -20.29 31.70 24.27
CA ARG A 48 -19.01 32.20 24.78
C ARG A 48 -18.80 33.67 24.40
N LYS A 49 -18.16 34.42 25.31
CA LYS A 49 -17.83 35.84 25.06
C LYS A 49 -16.88 35.98 23.88
N LEU A 50 -17.28 36.79 22.89
CA LEU A 50 -16.54 37.03 21.65
C LEU A 50 -15.08 37.45 21.90
N ALA A 51 -14.82 38.27 22.91
CA ALA A 51 -13.47 38.73 23.26
C ALA A 51 -12.55 37.59 23.72
N ASP A 52 -13.09 36.61 24.45
CA ASP A 52 -12.33 35.47 24.95
C ASP A 52 -11.99 34.52 23.79
N VAL A 53 -12.95 34.23 22.92
CA VAL A 53 -12.75 33.43 21.70
C VAL A 53 -11.72 34.10 20.78
N CYS A 54 -11.81 35.42 20.57
CA CYS A 54 -10.83 36.17 19.76
C CYS A 54 -9.41 36.07 20.31
N ARG A 55 -9.25 36.16 21.64
CA ARG A 55 -7.95 36.06 22.31
C ARG A 55 -7.36 34.65 22.23
N GLU A 56 -8.19 33.63 22.41
CA GLU A 56 -7.80 32.22 22.36
C GLU A 56 -7.33 31.80 20.96
N TYR A 57 -8.08 32.20 19.93
CA TYR A 57 -7.74 31.88 18.54
C TYR A 57 -6.74 32.86 17.91
N GLY A 58 -6.39 33.95 18.59
CA GLY A 58 -5.44 34.96 18.10
C GLY A 58 -5.97 35.72 16.88
N ILE A 59 -7.25 36.07 16.87
CA ILE A 59 -7.95 36.75 15.76
C ILE A 59 -8.65 38.03 16.23
N ALA A 60 -8.84 38.99 15.32
CA ALA A 60 -9.60 40.21 15.62
C ALA A 60 -11.12 39.96 15.55
N SER A 61 -11.91 40.71 16.31
CA SER A 61 -13.38 40.57 16.30
C SER A 61 -14.00 40.79 14.91
N SER A 62 -13.42 41.67 14.09
CA SER A 62 -13.80 41.86 12.68
C SER A 62 -13.63 40.61 11.81
N THR A 63 -12.68 39.73 12.18
CA THR A 63 -12.44 38.47 11.47
C THR A 63 -13.57 37.47 11.74
N VAL A 64 -14.12 37.43 12.95
CA VAL A 64 -15.27 36.58 13.29
C VAL A 64 -16.52 37.00 12.52
N SER A 65 -16.75 38.31 12.35
CA SER A 65 -17.85 38.81 11.50
C SER A 65 -17.71 38.36 10.05
N THR A 66 -16.47 38.37 9.53
CA THR A 66 -16.18 37.84 8.19
C THR A 66 -16.46 36.33 8.11
N PHE A 67 -16.17 35.57 9.18
CA PHE A 67 -16.48 34.15 9.20
C PHE A 67 -17.98 33.87 9.19
N LYS A 68 -18.76 34.66 9.94
CA LYS A 68 -20.24 34.56 9.95
C LYS A 68 -20.82 34.75 8.55
N ASN A 69 -20.35 35.77 7.82
CA ASN A 69 -20.81 36.07 6.46
C ASN A 69 -20.47 34.97 5.43
N HIS A 70 -19.55 34.07 5.74
CA HIS A 70 -19.12 32.97 4.86
C HIS A 70 -19.37 31.58 5.45
N LYS A 71 -20.23 31.48 6.49
CA LYS A 71 -20.52 30.22 7.21
C LYS A 71 -20.91 29.09 6.25
N ASP A 72 -21.85 29.35 5.35
CA ASP A 72 -22.36 28.34 4.41
C ASP A 72 -21.26 27.76 3.51
N ALA A 73 -20.36 28.62 3.03
CA ALA A 73 -19.24 28.20 2.20
C ALA A 73 -18.25 27.31 2.97
N TYR A 74 -18.10 27.52 4.29
CA TYR A 74 -17.27 26.66 5.14
C TYR A 74 -17.94 25.32 5.42
N VAL A 75 -19.26 25.30 5.68
CA VAL A 75 -20.02 24.06 5.88
C VAL A 75 -19.95 23.17 4.64
N ILE A 76 -20.21 23.75 3.46
CA ILE A 76 -20.11 23.02 2.18
C ILE A 76 -18.69 22.49 1.98
N ALA A 77 -17.67 23.31 2.23
CA ALA A 77 -16.27 22.87 2.10
C ALA A 77 -15.92 21.74 3.08
N ALA A 78 -16.45 21.74 4.30
CA ALA A 78 -16.24 20.66 5.27
C ALA A 78 -16.89 19.35 4.83
N GLN A 79 -18.12 19.41 4.30
CA GLN A 79 -18.83 18.25 3.73
C GLN A 79 -18.09 17.64 2.52
N GLU A 80 -17.42 18.48 1.73
CA GLU A 80 -16.51 18.06 0.64
C GLU A 80 -15.14 17.52 1.14
N GLY A 81 -14.93 17.39 2.45
CA GLY A 81 -13.66 16.91 3.04
C GLY A 81 -12.53 17.94 3.06
N ARG A 82 -12.81 19.23 2.81
CA ARG A 82 -11.80 20.31 2.69
C ARG A 82 -11.51 21.01 4.02
N CYS A 83 -11.50 20.26 5.12
CA CYS A 83 -11.40 20.80 6.49
C CYS A 83 -10.08 21.53 6.79
N LYS A 84 -8.96 21.10 6.17
CA LYS A 84 -7.61 21.67 6.40
C LYS A 84 -7.31 22.94 5.59
N VAL A 85 -8.21 23.37 4.70
CA VAL A 85 -7.96 24.48 3.78
C VAL A 85 -8.07 25.82 4.49
N LYS A 86 -7.05 26.68 4.37
CA LYS A 86 -7.01 28.02 5.00
C LYS A 86 -7.70 29.12 4.19
N ARG A 87 -7.73 29.00 2.86
CA ARG A 87 -8.36 29.96 1.93
C ARG A 87 -9.22 29.24 0.91
N LEU A 88 -10.51 29.59 0.86
CA LEU A 88 -11.42 29.15 -0.20
C LEU A 88 -11.26 30.10 -1.39
N ARG A 89 -10.46 29.70 -2.39
CA ARG A 89 -10.37 30.42 -3.67
C ARG A 89 -11.54 30.00 -4.54
N ARG A 90 -12.31 30.96 -5.07
CA ARG A 90 -13.28 30.69 -6.14
C ARG A 90 -12.49 30.31 -7.40
N SER A 91 -12.83 29.16 -7.99
CA SER A 91 -12.30 28.77 -9.29
C SER A 91 -13.09 29.52 -10.36
N ASN A 92 -12.43 29.98 -11.43
CA ASN A 92 -13.09 30.64 -12.57
C ASN A 92 -14.03 29.68 -13.35
N LYS A 93 -14.09 28.39 -12.97
CA LYS A 93 -14.92 27.33 -13.56
C LYS A 93 -15.57 26.44 -12.48
N ASP A 94 -16.24 27.03 -11.49
CA ASP A 94 -16.73 26.31 -10.30
C ASP A 94 -17.90 25.35 -10.59
N ASP A 95 -18.80 25.75 -11.48
CA ASP A 95 -19.87 24.93 -12.05
C ASP A 95 -19.33 23.67 -12.76
N LEU A 96 -18.26 23.80 -13.54
CA LEU A 96 -17.59 22.67 -14.20
C LEU A 96 -16.95 21.73 -13.18
N ASN A 97 -16.31 22.28 -12.13
CA ASN A 97 -15.76 21.47 -11.04
C ASN A 97 -16.87 20.65 -10.35
N ARG A 98 -18.01 21.27 -10.03
CA ARG A 98 -19.15 20.58 -9.41
C ARG A 98 -19.77 19.52 -10.31
N ALA A 99 -19.97 19.84 -11.59
CA ALA A 99 -20.53 18.90 -12.56
C ALA A 99 -19.64 17.66 -12.73
N LEU A 100 -18.33 17.86 -12.84
CA LEU A 100 -17.36 16.77 -12.96
C LEU A 100 -17.30 15.91 -11.71
N LEU A 101 -17.35 16.53 -10.52
CA LEU A 101 -17.36 15.82 -9.25
C LEU A 101 -18.63 14.98 -9.08
N ARG A 102 -19.81 15.54 -9.41
CA ARG A 102 -21.08 14.81 -9.37
C ARG A 102 -21.05 13.59 -10.30
N TRP A 103 -20.58 13.78 -11.53
CA TRP A 103 -20.42 12.68 -12.48
C TRP A 103 -19.46 11.60 -11.95
N TYR A 104 -18.33 12.00 -11.35
CA TYR A 104 -17.37 11.07 -10.76
C TYR A 104 -18.01 10.22 -9.66
N HIS A 105 -18.78 10.83 -8.74
CA HIS A 105 -19.49 10.09 -7.69
C HIS A 105 -20.59 9.17 -8.21
N GLN A 106 -21.24 9.51 -9.33
CA GLN A 106 -22.26 8.66 -9.96
C GLN A 106 -21.65 7.48 -10.71
N THR A 107 -20.46 7.65 -11.29
CA THR A 107 -19.79 6.64 -12.11
C THR A 107 -18.97 5.65 -11.27
N ARG A 108 -18.47 6.07 -10.10
CA ARG A 108 -17.66 5.23 -9.20
C ARG A 108 -18.36 3.93 -8.73
N PRO A 109 -19.64 3.91 -8.30
CA PRO A 109 -20.33 2.69 -7.85
C PRO A 109 -20.54 1.65 -8.96
N LEU A 110 -20.52 2.07 -10.22
CA LEU A 110 -20.71 1.21 -11.39
C LEU A 110 -19.43 0.42 -11.75
N GLY A 111 -18.31 0.64 -11.05
CA GLY A 111 -17.10 -0.18 -11.17
C GLY A 111 -16.17 0.19 -12.33
N SER A 112 -16.46 1.25 -13.10
CA SER A 112 -15.57 1.71 -14.18
C SER A 112 -14.35 2.43 -13.61
N ALA A 113 -13.15 1.99 -13.98
CA ALA A 113 -11.90 2.64 -13.59
C ALA A 113 -11.78 4.03 -14.25
N VAL A 114 -12.07 5.09 -13.49
CA VAL A 114 -12.04 6.47 -14.02
C VAL A 114 -10.60 7.00 -14.05
N SER A 115 -9.86 6.71 -15.12
CA SER A 115 -8.49 7.16 -15.32
C SER A 115 -8.36 8.68 -15.51
N GLY A 116 -7.14 9.22 -15.43
CA GLY A 116 -6.88 10.65 -15.67
C GLY A 116 -7.36 11.17 -17.04
N PRO A 117 -7.05 10.48 -18.14
CA PRO A 117 -7.56 10.82 -19.47
C PRO A 117 -9.09 10.79 -19.57
N VAL A 118 -9.75 9.82 -18.93
CA VAL A 118 -11.21 9.73 -18.90
C VAL A 118 -11.82 10.93 -18.16
N LEU A 119 -11.25 11.32 -17.01
CA LEU A 119 -11.62 12.53 -16.28
C LEU A 119 -11.45 13.80 -17.12
N GLN A 120 -10.38 13.88 -17.91
CA GLN A 120 -10.11 15.01 -18.79
C GLN A 120 -11.15 15.11 -19.90
N SER A 121 -11.35 14.01 -20.65
CA SER A 121 -12.33 13.96 -21.73
C SER A 121 -13.74 14.31 -21.24
N LYS A 122 -14.14 13.80 -20.07
CA LYS A 122 -15.44 14.15 -19.48
C LYS A 122 -15.52 15.62 -19.05
N ALA A 123 -14.44 16.19 -18.52
CA ALA A 123 -14.40 17.59 -18.16
C ALA A 123 -14.56 18.50 -19.40
N GLU A 124 -13.97 18.12 -20.53
CA GLU A 124 -14.09 18.86 -21.80
C GLU A 124 -15.52 18.76 -22.37
N GLU A 125 -16.15 17.59 -22.29
CA GLU A 125 -17.58 17.41 -22.65
C GLU A 125 -18.49 18.29 -21.79
N LEU A 126 -18.29 18.28 -20.46
CA LEU A 126 -19.07 19.10 -19.54
C LEU A 126 -18.81 20.60 -19.76
N ALA A 127 -17.59 21.00 -20.12
CA ALA A 127 -17.26 22.39 -20.44
C ALA A 127 -18.03 22.86 -21.68
N LYS A 128 -18.13 22.03 -22.73
CA LYS A 128 -18.95 22.32 -23.92
C LYS A 128 -20.42 22.48 -23.56
N ARG A 129 -20.97 21.56 -22.77
CA ARG A 129 -22.38 21.58 -22.34
C ARG A 129 -22.74 22.78 -21.46
N LEU A 130 -21.78 23.29 -20.70
CA LEU A 130 -21.95 24.47 -19.85
C LEU A 130 -21.69 25.79 -20.62
N GLY A 131 -21.39 25.75 -21.93
CA GLY A 131 -21.25 26.93 -22.77
C GLY A 131 -19.88 27.62 -22.69
N TYR A 132 -18.83 26.93 -22.22
CA TYR A 132 -17.47 27.49 -22.21
C TYR A 132 -16.91 27.60 -23.63
N LYS A 133 -16.52 28.83 -24.04
CA LYS A 133 -15.87 29.10 -25.34
C LYS A 133 -14.54 28.34 -25.51
N ASP A 134 -13.78 28.18 -24.42
CA ASP A 134 -12.60 27.31 -24.37
C ASP A 134 -12.92 26.06 -23.53
N SER A 135 -13.23 24.99 -24.25
CA SER A 135 -13.56 23.68 -23.68
C SER A 135 -12.34 22.83 -23.33
N THR A 136 -11.13 23.29 -23.67
CA THR A 136 -9.90 22.54 -23.42
C THR A 136 -9.60 22.52 -21.93
N VAL A 137 -9.38 21.32 -21.38
CA VAL A 137 -9.05 21.16 -19.97
C VAL A 137 -7.60 20.73 -19.85
N SER A 138 -6.74 21.64 -19.36
CA SER A 138 -5.32 21.32 -19.19
C SER A 138 -5.10 20.18 -18.19
N TYR A 139 -4.04 19.40 -18.41
CA TYR A 139 -3.58 18.39 -17.47
C TYR A 139 -3.37 18.94 -16.05
N GLY A 140 -2.84 20.16 -15.94
CA GLY A 140 -2.64 20.85 -14.65
C GLY A 140 -3.94 21.15 -13.90
N TRP A 141 -5.05 21.38 -14.61
CA TRP A 141 -6.37 21.56 -14.00
C TRP A 141 -6.89 20.23 -13.43
N ILE A 142 -6.79 19.13 -14.19
CA ILE A 142 -7.18 17.78 -13.74
C ILE A 142 -6.34 17.32 -12.54
N TYR A 143 -5.04 17.57 -12.56
CA TYR A 143 -4.16 17.27 -11.43
C TYR A 143 -4.61 18.00 -10.15
N ARG A 144 -4.93 19.29 -10.26
CA ARG A 144 -5.42 20.10 -9.14
C ARG A 144 -6.83 19.69 -8.69
N PHE A 145 -7.69 19.29 -9.63
CA PHE A 145 -9.02 18.74 -9.33
C PHE A 145 -8.91 17.46 -8.51
N LYS A 146 -8.13 16.48 -8.97
CA LYS A 146 -7.88 15.23 -8.24
C LYS A 146 -7.35 15.48 -6.84
N LYS A 147 -6.34 16.36 -6.73
CA LYS A 147 -5.74 16.73 -5.45
C LYS A 147 -6.73 17.46 -4.52
N ARG A 148 -7.63 18.28 -5.07
CA ARG A 148 -8.64 19.04 -4.31
C ARG A 148 -9.73 18.16 -3.74
N HIS A 149 -10.12 17.12 -4.46
CA HIS A 149 -11.20 16.20 -4.09
C HIS A 149 -10.69 14.85 -3.58
N SER A 150 -9.39 14.76 -3.25
CA SER A 150 -8.75 13.54 -2.72
C SER A 150 -8.97 12.30 -3.59
N ILE A 151 -9.05 12.47 -4.91
CA ILE A 151 -9.22 11.37 -5.87
C ILE A 151 -7.85 10.74 -6.10
N ASN A 152 -7.55 9.63 -5.43
CA ASN A 152 -6.31 8.89 -5.63
C ASN A 152 -6.48 7.83 -6.72
N MET A 153 -5.42 7.61 -7.53
CA MET A 153 -5.38 6.47 -8.46
C MET A 153 -5.37 5.12 -7.72
N ARG A 154 -5.10 5.10 -6.41
CA ARG A 154 -5.21 3.89 -5.56
C ARG A 154 -6.66 3.48 -5.28
N ASP A 155 -7.61 4.41 -5.39
CA ASP A 155 -9.04 4.15 -5.17
C ASP A 155 -9.71 3.49 -6.39
N GLN A 156 -8.92 3.09 -7.38
CA GLN A 156 -9.32 2.47 -8.66
C GLN A 156 -9.09 0.95 -8.68
N GLN A 157 -8.97 0.28 -7.53
CA GLN A 157 -8.86 -1.18 -7.56
C GLN A 157 -10.15 -1.76 -8.17
N PRO A 158 -10.05 -2.60 -9.23
CA PRO A 158 -11.19 -3.30 -9.81
C PRO A 158 -11.91 -4.12 -8.76
N LYS A 159 -13.21 -4.44 -8.96
CA LYS A 159 -13.97 -5.33 -8.07
C LYS A 159 -13.26 -6.67 -7.84
N GLU A 160 -12.54 -7.17 -8.84
CA GLU A 160 -11.67 -8.35 -8.77
C GLU A 160 -10.63 -8.22 -7.64
N ALA A 161 -9.91 -7.09 -7.57
CA ALA A 161 -8.92 -6.85 -6.53
C ALA A 161 -9.49 -6.70 -5.11
N GLN A 162 -10.80 -6.48 -4.97
CA GLN A 162 -11.52 -6.46 -3.70
C GLN A 162 -12.05 -7.84 -3.30
N GLN A 163 -12.43 -8.68 -4.28
CA GLN A 163 -12.70 -10.10 -4.05
C GLN A 163 -11.42 -10.84 -3.64
N ASP A 164 -10.29 -10.58 -4.31
CA ASP A 164 -8.98 -11.14 -3.96
C ASP A 164 -8.58 -10.84 -2.50
N LEU A 165 -8.99 -9.68 -1.97
CA LEU A 165 -8.75 -9.29 -0.58
C LEU A 165 -9.61 -10.10 0.39
N ALA A 166 -10.89 -10.27 0.08
CA ALA A 166 -11.80 -11.08 0.89
C ALA A 166 -11.35 -12.55 0.92
N ASP A 167 -10.92 -13.09 -0.22
CA ASP A 167 -10.44 -14.46 -0.34
C ASP A 167 -9.11 -14.67 0.41
N ALA A 168 -8.22 -13.67 0.38
CA ALA A 168 -7.00 -13.64 1.17
C ALA A 168 -7.29 -13.66 2.68
N ASP A 169 -8.19 -12.78 3.14
CA ASP A 169 -8.58 -12.69 4.55
C ASP A 169 -9.27 -13.96 5.02
N ALA A 170 -10.17 -14.52 4.22
CA ALA A 170 -10.82 -15.80 4.50
C ALA A 170 -9.79 -16.94 4.63
N TRP A 171 -8.82 -17.01 3.73
CA TRP A 171 -7.77 -18.04 3.80
C TRP A 171 -6.89 -17.88 5.05
N LEU A 172 -6.49 -16.65 5.39
CA LEU A 172 -5.66 -16.36 6.57
C LEU A 172 -6.39 -16.65 7.89
N THR A 173 -7.72 -16.47 7.94
CA THR A 173 -8.53 -16.67 9.15
C THR A 173 -9.01 -18.10 9.31
N THR A 174 -9.27 -18.84 8.23
CA THR A 174 -9.85 -20.19 8.29
C THR A 174 -8.85 -21.29 7.96
N SER A 175 -8.19 -21.22 6.81
CA SER A 175 -7.39 -22.31 6.25
C SER A 175 -5.97 -22.31 6.79
N TRP A 176 -5.31 -21.16 6.83
CA TRP A 176 -3.92 -21.05 7.27
C TRP A 176 -3.67 -21.55 8.70
N PRO A 177 -4.51 -21.24 9.71
CA PRO A 177 -4.34 -21.78 11.06
C PRO A 177 -4.42 -23.31 11.10
N GLN A 178 -5.31 -23.90 10.32
CA GLN A 178 -5.45 -25.36 10.22
C GLN A 178 -4.23 -25.99 9.54
N ILE A 179 -3.79 -25.44 8.41
CA ILE A 179 -2.62 -25.93 7.66
C ILE A 179 -1.35 -25.90 8.52
N ARG A 180 -1.13 -24.82 9.28
CA ARG A 180 0.06 -24.69 10.13
C ARG A 180 -0.04 -25.42 11.47
N THR A 181 -1.16 -26.10 11.74
CA THR A 181 -1.33 -26.82 13.00
C THR A 181 -0.26 -27.90 13.14
N GLY A 182 0.41 -27.94 14.29
CA GLY A 182 1.51 -28.88 14.55
C GLY A 182 2.89 -28.41 14.08
N TYR A 183 2.99 -27.25 13.42
CA TYR A 183 4.27 -26.63 13.05
C TYR A 183 4.55 -25.39 13.90
N SER A 184 5.77 -25.27 14.40
CA SER A 184 6.23 -24.06 15.07
C SER A 184 6.57 -22.96 14.04
N ALA A 185 6.67 -21.70 14.48
CA ALA A 185 7.13 -20.62 13.59
C ALA A 185 8.54 -20.85 13.01
N TRP A 186 9.33 -21.70 13.65
CA TRP A 186 10.67 -22.06 13.18
C TRP A 186 10.58 -22.95 11.93
N ASP A 187 9.53 -23.79 11.85
CA ASP A 187 9.33 -24.83 10.84
C ASP A 187 8.41 -24.41 9.70
N VAL A 188 7.93 -23.17 9.73
CA VAL A 188 7.14 -22.60 8.65
C VAL A 188 8.02 -21.69 7.81
N PHE A 189 8.24 -22.04 6.55
CA PHE A 189 9.02 -21.28 5.60
C PHE A 189 8.13 -20.63 4.55
N SER A 190 8.55 -19.46 4.08
CA SER A 190 8.05 -18.86 2.86
C SER A 190 9.18 -18.71 1.86
N ALA A 191 8.86 -18.88 0.58
CA ALA A 191 9.79 -18.61 -0.49
C ALA A 191 9.18 -17.78 -1.62
N VAL A 192 10.03 -17.04 -2.33
CA VAL A 192 9.65 -16.26 -3.50
C VAL A 192 10.78 -16.19 -4.53
N GLU A 193 10.41 -16.24 -5.80
CA GLU A 193 11.29 -15.99 -6.92
C GLU A 193 11.33 -14.51 -7.29
N ILE A 194 12.54 -13.97 -7.42
CA ILE A 194 12.74 -12.58 -7.84
C ILE A 194 13.74 -12.46 -8.98
N GLY A 195 13.47 -11.54 -9.89
CA GLY A 195 14.49 -11.06 -10.83
C GLY A 195 15.35 -9.95 -10.24
N VAL A 196 16.67 -10.11 -10.35
CA VAL A 196 17.65 -9.03 -10.15
C VAL A 196 18.38 -8.76 -11.46
N LEU A 197 18.41 -7.49 -11.87
CA LEU A 197 19.16 -7.04 -13.04
C LEU A 197 20.56 -6.67 -12.56
N PHE A 198 21.59 -7.35 -13.05
CA PHE A 198 22.96 -7.18 -12.55
C PHE A 198 23.83 -6.26 -13.41
N ARG A 199 23.41 -5.98 -14.66
CA ARG A 199 24.14 -5.08 -15.60
C ARG A 199 23.53 -3.68 -15.74
N VAL A 200 22.29 -3.49 -15.32
CA VAL A 200 21.57 -2.21 -15.50
C VAL A 200 22.09 -1.14 -14.55
N LEU A 201 22.45 0.05 -15.04
CA LEU A 201 22.89 1.17 -14.22
C LEU A 201 21.72 1.86 -13.48
N PRO A 202 21.98 2.59 -12.38
CA PRO A 202 20.92 3.31 -11.65
C PRO A 202 20.11 4.30 -12.50
N GLY A 203 20.74 4.94 -13.50
CA GLY A 203 20.08 5.86 -14.42
C GLY A 203 19.09 5.17 -15.38
N ASP A 204 19.37 3.92 -15.74
CA ASP A 204 18.59 3.15 -16.72
C ASP A 204 17.50 2.30 -16.05
N ALA A 205 17.56 2.11 -14.73
CA ALA A 205 16.62 1.29 -13.97
C ALA A 205 15.15 1.72 -14.11
N HIS A 206 14.89 2.99 -14.43
CA HIS A 206 13.52 3.48 -14.66
C HIS A 206 12.89 2.86 -15.92
N GLN A 207 13.69 2.52 -16.93
CA GLN A 207 13.20 1.94 -18.19
C GLN A 207 12.66 0.52 -18.00
N PHE A 208 13.11 -0.16 -16.94
CA PHE A 208 12.71 -1.52 -16.57
C PHE A 208 11.67 -1.57 -15.44
N ARG A 209 11.13 -0.41 -15.04
CA ARG A 209 10.17 -0.33 -13.93
C ARG A 209 8.78 -0.73 -14.41
N GLY A 210 8.36 -1.94 -14.04
CA GLY A 210 7.05 -2.48 -14.40
C GLY A 210 7.03 -3.27 -15.71
N SER A 211 8.16 -3.39 -16.41
CA SER A 211 8.30 -4.30 -17.54
C SER A 211 8.28 -5.75 -17.03
N VAL A 212 7.28 -6.52 -17.46
CA VAL A 212 7.31 -7.98 -17.38
C VAL A 212 8.38 -8.43 -18.38
N CYS A 213 9.31 -9.29 -17.94
CA CYS A 213 10.33 -9.84 -18.83
C CYS A 213 9.67 -10.91 -19.72
N GLU A 214 8.76 -10.51 -20.59
CA GLU A 214 8.11 -11.40 -21.54
C GLU A 214 9.17 -11.96 -22.49
N GLN A 215 9.19 -13.28 -22.66
CA GLN A 215 10.04 -14.02 -23.61
C GLN A 215 11.57 -14.03 -23.36
N GLY A 216 12.06 -13.58 -22.20
CA GLY A 216 13.48 -13.77 -21.83
C GLY A 216 14.46 -12.78 -22.48
N GLN A 217 13.96 -11.65 -23.01
CA GLN A 217 14.76 -10.61 -23.67
C GLN A 217 15.91 -10.04 -22.80
N LEU A 218 15.84 -10.18 -21.47
CA LEU A 218 16.85 -9.71 -20.52
C LEU A 218 17.61 -10.86 -19.84
N ALA A 219 17.59 -12.08 -20.39
CA ALA A 219 18.19 -13.26 -19.75
C ALA A 219 19.69 -13.06 -19.43
N ASN A 220 20.43 -12.38 -20.31
CA ASN A 220 21.85 -12.02 -20.15
C ASN A 220 22.11 -10.84 -19.19
N GLU A 221 21.07 -10.13 -18.79
CA GLU A 221 21.15 -8.99 -17.85
C GLU A 221 20.50 -9.29 -16.50
N ARG A 222 19.87 -10.46 -16.36
CA ARG A 222 19.05 -10.87 -15.22
C ARG A 222 19.55 -12.18 -14.59
N LEU A 223 19.52 -12.22 -13.26
CA LEU A 223 19.50 -13.45 -12.49
C LEU A 223 18.10 -13.63 -11.89
N THR A 224 17.59 -14.86 -11.88
CA THR A 224 16.50 -15.24 -10.98
C THR A 224 17.13 -15.65 -9.65
N VAL A 225 16.62 -15.14 -8.54
CA VAL A 225 17.06 -15.51 -7.20
C VAL A 225 15.85 -16.03 -6.44
N PHE A 226 15.97 -17.23 -5.90
CA PHE A 226 14.97 -17.84 -5.02
C PHE A 226 15.36 -17.55 -3.57
N LEU A 227 14.51 -16.77 -2.90
CA LEU A 227 14.64 -16.42 -1.49
C LEU A 227 13.77 -17.36 -0.67
N CYS A 228 14.29 -17.87 0.45
CA CYS A 228 13.50 -18.70 1.36
C CYS A 228 13.94 -18.47 2.81
N THR A 229 12.98 -18.16 3.69
CA THR A 229 13.22 -17.87 5.11
C THR A 229 12.10 -18.44 5.98
N ASN A 230 12.39 -18.73 7.24
CA ASN A 230 11.36 -19.16 8.18
C ASN A 230 10.52 -17.99 8.71
N MET A 231 9.40 -18.32 9.36
CA MET A 231 8.45 -17.38 9.94
C MET A 231 9.01 -16.72 11.22
N ALA A 232 9.90 -17.39 11.95
CA ALA A 232 10.61 -16.79 13.09
C ALA A 232 11.62 -15.70 12.67
N GLY A 233 12.09 -15.73 11.42
CA GLY A 233 12.97 -14.71 10.84
C GLY A 233 14.47 -14.88 11.15
N ASP A 234 14.85 -15.97 11.80
CA ASP A 234 16.22 -16.29 12.22
C ASP A 234 16.89 -17.35 11.34
N GLU A 235 16.14 -18.07 10.49
CA GLU A 235 16.68 -19.00 9.52
C GLU A 235 16.45 -18.54 8.07
N LYS A 236 17.54 -18.48 7.31
CA LYS A 236 17.52 -18.22 5.87
C LYS A 236 18.17 -19.39 5.15
N ARG A 237 17.51 -19.88 4.11
CA ARG A 237 18.09 -20.90 3.25
C ARG A 237 19.20 -20.28 2.38
N PRO A 238 20.22 -21.07 1.98
CA PRO A 238 21.17 -20.64 0.96
C PRO A 238 20.44 -20.08 -0.26
N LEU A 239 20.95 -18.97 -0.80
CA LEU A 239 20.35 -18.37 -2.00
C LEU A 239 20.51 -19.33 -3.17
N LEU A 240 19.46 -19.53 -3.96
CA LEU A 240 19.56 -20.21 -5.25
C LEU A 240 19.43 -19.17 -6.36
N ALA A 241 20.49 -19.00 -7.15
CA ALA A 241 20.51 -18.12 -8.30
C ALA A 241 20.42 -18.93 -9.60
N VAL A 242 19.67 -18.44 -10.59
CA VAL A 242 19.58 -19.03 -11.93
C VAL A 242 19.94 -17.98 -12.97
N GLY A 243 20.93 -18.30 -13.80
CA GLY A 243 21.38 -17.46 -14.91
C GLY A 243 21.36 -18.17 -16.25
N CYS A 244 21.69 -17.43 -17.31
CA CYS A 244 21.62 -17.83 -18.72
C CYS A 244 22.88 -18.49 -19.25
N ALA A 245 23.86 -18.80 -18.41
CA ALA A 245 25.04 -19.56 -18.78
C ALA A 245 25.48 -20.47 -17.63
N PRO A 246 26.02 -21.66 -17.91
CA PRO A 246 26.68 -22.45 -16.88
C PRO A 246 27.91 -21.70 -16.34
N LEU A 247 28.15 -21.78 -15.03
CA LEU A 247 29.36 -21.22 -14.43
C LEU A 247 30.51 -22.20 -14.60
N SER A 248 31.60 -21.77 -15.26
CA SER A 248 32.78 -22.58 -15.58
C SER A 248 33.61 -23.00 -14.37
N LYS A 249 33.43 -22.30 -13.24
CA LYS A 249 33.98 -22.69 -11.93
C LYS A 249 32.92 -22.42 -10.87
N PRO A 250 32.53 -23.40 -10.03
CA PRO A 250 31.77 -23.14 -8.83
C PRO A 250 32.69 -22.52 -7.78
N THR A 251 33.33 -21.39 -8.09
CA THR A 251 33.71 -20.42 -7.04
C THR A 251 32.40 -19.79 -6.58
N VAL A 252 31.59 -20.62 -5.94
CA VAL A 252 30.47 -20.21 -5.13
C VAL A 252 31.09 -19.30 -4.08
N ALA A 253 30.84 -18.00 -4.19
CA ALA A 253 30.89 -17.15 -3.01
C ALA A 253 30.12 -17.91 -1.93
N SER A 254 30.80 -18.25 -0.83
CA SER A 254 30.31 -19.23 0.16
C SER A 254 28.83 -19.00 0.48
N GLY A 255 27.96 -19.94 0.12
CA GLY A 255 26.53 -19.89 0.48
C GLY A 255 25.53 -19.54 -0.62
N VAL A 256 25.92 -19.44 -1.90
CA VAL A 256 24.98 -19.30 -3.04
C VAL A 256 24.99 -20.53 -3.95
N ARG A 257 23.86 -21.20 -4.10
CA ARG A 257 23.66 -22.27 -5.08
C ARG A 257 23.35 -21.68 -6.45
N TYR A 258 23.76 -22.37 -7.52
CA TYR A 258 23.57 -21.90 -8.88
C TYR A 258 22.92 -22.96 -9.77
N GLY A 259 21.84 -22.58 -10.44
CA GLY A 259 21.23 -23.31 -11.54
C GLY A 259 21.42 -22.58 -12.87
N PHE A 260 21.21 -23.29 -13.98
CA PHE A 260 21.32 -22.73 -15.31
C PHE A 260 20.07 -23.02 -16.13
N ASN A 261 19.57 -21.99 -16.81
CA ASN A 261 18.56 -22.08 -17.83
C ASN A 261 18.81 -20.94 -18.83
N GLU A 262 18.77 -21.20 -20.14
CA GLU A 262 19.07 -20.19 -21.18
C GLU A 262 18.26 -18.89 -21.04
N ARG A 263 17.07 -18.95 -20.46
CA ARG A 263 16.20 -17.77 -20.23
C ARG A 263 16.43 -17.10 -18.87
N SER A 264 17.36 -17.59 -18.06
CA SER A 264 17.59 -17.20 -16.66
C SER A 264 16.35 -17.35 -15.77
N TRP A 265 15.45 -18.30 -16.07
CA TRP A 265 14.22 -18.54 -15.30
C TRP A 265 14.38 -19.81 -14.46
N MET A 266 13.69 -19.87 -13.33
CA MET A 266 13.56 -21.14 -12.63
C MET A 266 12.80 -22.13 -13.49
N THR A 267 13.27 -23.37 -13.53
CA THR A 267 12.50 -24.50 -14.07
C THR A 267 12.08 -25.42 -12.96
N ARG A 268 11.10 -26.28 -13.25
CA ARG A 268 10.64 -27.29 -12.31
C ARG A 268 11.76 -28.23 -11.89
N GLU A 269 12.67 -28.56 -12.79
CA GLU A 269 13.81 -29.44 -12.54
C GLU A 269 14.74 -28.83 -11.50
N ILE A 270 15.11 -27.56 -11.68
CA ILE A 270 15.98 -26.83 -10.75
C ILE A 270 15.32 -26.72 -9.37
N PHE A 271 14.03 -26.35 -9.34
CA PHE A 271 13.28 -26.22 -8.10
C PHE A 271 13.18 -27.55 -7.34
N VAL A 272 12.82 -28.63 -8.03
CA VAL A 272 12.71 -29.97 -7.44
C VAL A 272 14.06 -30.48 -6.94
N GLU A 273 15.16 -30.21 -7.65
CA GLU A 273 16.49 -30.58 -7.19
C GLU A 273 16.85 -29.88 -5.86
N GLU A 274 16.56 -28.58 -5.74
CA GLU A 274 16.78 -27.83 -4.50
C GLU A 274 15.92 -28.36 -3.35
N LEU A 275 14.65 -28.68 -3.60
CA LEU A 275 13.79 -29.28 -2.59
C LEU A 275 14.29 -30.67 -2.15
N LYS A 276 14.69 -31.54 -3.07
CA LYS A 276 15.26 -32.86 -2.73
C LYS A 276 16.55 -32.76 -1.93
N ARG A 277 17.37 -31.74 -2.20
CA ARG A 277 18.57 -31.46 -1.42
C ARG A 277 18.21 -31.02 -0.01
N TRP A 278 17.30 -30.07 0.12
CA TRP A 278 16.84 -29.60 1.42
C TRP A 278 16.12 -30.70 2.23
N ASP A 279 15.30 -31.54 1.59
CA ASP A 279 14.61 -32.65 2.23
C ASP A 279 15.61 -33.65 2.87
N ARG A 280 16.73 -33.93 2.21
CA ARG A 280 17.82 -34.74 2.77
C ARG A 280 18.49 -34.08 3.98
N GLU A 281 18.72 -32.77 3.91
CA GLU A 281 19.26 -32.00 5.05
C GLU A 281 18.32 -32.05 6.26
N LEU A 282 17.01 -31.91 6.03
CA LEU A 282 15.97 -31.99 7.06
C LEU A 282 15.82 -33.40 7.63
N ASN A 283 15.92 -34.42 6.79
CA ASN A 283 15.89 -35.82 7.21
C ASN A 283 17.01 -36.12 8.21
N ALA A 284 18.23 -35.66 7.93
CA ALA A 284 19.38 -35.82 8.83
C ALA A 284 19.15 -35.13 10.18
N ARG A 285 18.38 -34.04 10.20
CA ARG A 285 18.00 -33.28 11.40
C ARG A 285 16.71 -33.79 12.06
N LYS A 286 16.05 -34.80 11.50
CA LYS A 286 14.73 -35.30 11.94
C LYS A 286 13.68 -34.18 12.04
N ARG A 287 13.70 -33.25 11.10
CA ARG A 287 12.88 -32.05 11.11
C ARG A 287 11.89 -32.06 9.95
N LYS A 288 10.65 -31.66 10.20
CA LYS A 288 9.63 -31.45 9.16
C LYS A 288 9.27 -29.98 9.07
N VAL A 289 9.01 -29.49 7.87
CA VAL A 289 8.71 -28.07 7.61
C VAL A 289 7.56 -27.90 6.62
N LEU A 290 6.87 -26.77 6.75
CA LEU A 290 5.95 -26.26 5.74
C LEU A 290 6.69 -25.26 4.85
N LEU A 291 6.50 -25.34 3.54
CA LEU A 291 6.99 -24.37 2.57
C LEU A 291 5.82 -23.71 1.85
N LEU A 292 5.59 -22.44 2.15
CA LEU A 292 4.62 -21.58 1.46
C LEU A 292 5.27 -20.90 0.26
N VAL A 293 4.78 -21.20 -0.95
CA VAL A 293 5.31 -20.68 -2.22
C VAL A 293 4.17 -20.37 -3.19
N ASP A 294 4.38 -19.43 -4.13
CA ASP A 294 3.37 -19.12 -5.15
C ASP A 294 3.11 -20.31 -6.08
N ARG A 295 1.88 -20.36 -6.59
CA ARG A 295 1.43 -21.38 -7.52
C ARG A 295 1.88 -21.06 -8.96
N CYS A 296 3.18 -21.12 -9.25
CA CYS A 296 3.70 -21.11 -10.62
C CYS A 296 3.88 -22.52 -11.18
N PRO A 297 3.86 -22.73 -12.50
CA PRO A 297 4.14 -24.03 -13.12
C PRO A 297 5.48 -24.66 -12.67
N CYS A 298 6.49 -23.82 -12.45
CA CYS A 298 7.80 -24.19 -11.92
C CYS A 298 7.75 -24.81 -10.51
N HIS A 299 6.82 -24.35 -9.67
CA HIS A 299 6.70 -24.76 -8.29
C HIS A 299 5.79 -25.97 -8.08
N LEU A 300 5.09 -26.45 -9.12
CA LEU A 300 4.16 -27.57 -8.99
C LEU A 300 4.92 -28.88 -8.74
N VAL A 301 4.89 -29.32 -7.47
CA VAL A 301 5.46 -30.58 -7.01
C VAL A 301 4.41 -31.69 -7.10
N ASP A 302 4.75 -32.77 -7.81
CA ASP A 302 3.94 -34.01 -7.87
C ASP A 302 4.31 -34.91 -6.67
N ARG A 303 3.37 -35.71 -6.17
CA ARG A 303 3.62 -36.76 -5.17
C ARG A 303 4.77 -37.69 -5.57
N LYS A 304 4.98 -37.92 -6.88
CA LYS A 304 6.12 -38.71 -7.40
C LYS A 304 7.50 -38.16 -7.03
N VAL A 305 7.60 -36.88 -6.65
CA VAL A 305 8.88 -36.28 -6.23
C VAL A 305 9.39 -36.91 -4.93
N GLY A 306 8.50 -37.42 -4.07
CA GLY A 306 8.85 -38.21 -2.89
C GLY A 306 9.49 -37.42 -1.75
N LEU A 307 9.12 -36.16 -1.54
CA LEU A 307 9.52 -35.36 -0.37
C LEU A 307 8.91 -35.96 0.90
N ARG A 308 9.69 -36.08 1.97
CA ARG A 308 9.27 -36.70 3.24
C ARG A 308 9.17 -35.72 4.40
N ASN A 309 9.95 -34.64 4.31
CA ASN A 309 10.18 -33.67 5.37
C ASN A 309 9.74 -32.26 4.99
N ILE A 310 9.44 -32.02 3.72
CA ILE A 310 8.92 -30.75 3.21
C ILE A 310 7.50 -30.96 2.69
N GLU A 311 6.56 -30.24 3.27
CA GLU A 311 5.19 -30.13 2.77
C GLU A 311 5.00 -28.77 2.10
N VAL A 312 4.73 -28.80 0.79
CA VAL A 312 4.60 -27.59 -0.04
C VAL A 312 3.16 -27.13 -0.07
N ILE A 313 2.93 -25.90 0.38
CA ILE A 313 1.62 -25.26 0.45
C ILE A 313 1.57 -24.13 -0.58
N TYR A 314 0.46 -24.07 -1.31
CA TYR A 314 0.19 -23.01 -2.26
C TYR A 314 -0.98 -22.16 -1.77
N PRO A 315 -0.86 -20.83 -1.75
CA PRO A 315 -1.98 -19.95 -1.48
C PRO A 315 -3.04 -20.04 -2.60
N PRO A 316 -4.26 -19.56 -2.36
CA PRO A 316 -5.30 -19.40 -3.38
C PRO A 316 -4.77 -18.65 -4.63
N PRO A 317 -5.15 -19.07 -5.85
CA PRO A 317 -4.62 -18.50 -7.11
C PRO A 317 -4.78 -16.99 -7.20
N ASP A 318 -5.94 -16.48 -6.79
CA ASP A 318 -6.34 -15.08 -6.99
C ASP A 318 -5.71 -14.12 -5.94
N ALA A 319 -5.14 -14.67 -4.86
CA ALA A 319 -4.53 -13.92 -3.77
C ALA A 319 -3.02 -14.15 -3.59
N GLY A 320 -2.39 -14.97 -4.44
CA GLY A 320 -1.07 -15.57 -4.18
C GLY A 320 0.03 -14.58 -3.74
N ARG A 321 0.28 -13.52 -4.52
CA ARG A 321 1.31 -12.50 -4.15
C ARG A 321 0.98 -11.71 -2.90
N ARG A 322 -0.31 -11.55 -2.56
CA ARG A 322 -0.72 -10.85 -1.33
C ARG A 322 -0.52 -11.74 -0.11
N LEU A 323 -0.43 -13.05 -0.29
CA LEU A 323 -0.31 -14.01 0.81
C LEU A 323 1.12 -14.48 1.08
N LEU A 324 2.08 -14.17 0.20
CA LEU A 324 3.50 -14.48 0.44
C LEU A 324 4.17 -13.40 1.32
N PRO A 325 4.63 -13.74 2.54
CA PRO A 325 5.25 -12.77 3.45
C PRO A 325 6.45 -12.02 2.86
N LEU A 326 7.26 -12.68 2.03
CA LEU A 326 8.47 -12.09 1.45
C LEU A 326 8.16 -10.91 0.51
N ASP A 327 6.99 -10.91 -0.14
CA ASP A 327 6.57 -9.83 -1.03
C ASP A 327 6.20 -8.54 -0.26
N HIS A 328 5.91 -8.64 1.04
CA HIS A 328 5.56 -7.50 1.91
C HIS A 328 6.79 -6.77 2.49
N GLY A 329 7.79 -6.55 1.65
CA GLY A 329 8.92 -5.66 1.94
C GLY A 329 10.30 -6.32 1.90
N VAL A 330 10.41 -7.62 2.16
CA VAL A 330 11.70 -8.32 2.15
C VAL A 330 12.32 -8.27 0.76
N VAL A 331 11.54 -8.57 -0.29
CA VAL A 331 11.99 -8.46 -1.69
C VAL A 331 12.47 -7.05 -2.04
N GLN A 332 11.73 -6.02 -1.62
CA GLN A 332 12.11 -4.63 -1.90
C GLN A 332 13.40 -4.23 -1.20
N VAL A 333 13.57 -4.64 0.06
CA VAL A 333 14.78 -4.37 0.85
C VAL A 333 15.97 -5.14 0.27
N PHE A 334 15.78 -6.40 -0.12
CA PHE A 334 16.80 -7.21 -0.78
C PHE A 334 17.29 -6.53 -2.05
N LYS A 335 16.38 -6.14 -2.97
CA LYS A 335 16.73 -5.46 -4.22
C LYS A 335 17.45 -4.13 -3.98
N ARG A 336 17.00 -3.34 -2.99
CA ARG A 336 17.69 -2.08 -2.62
C ARG A 336 19.09 -2.32 -2.08
N ARG A 337 19.29 -3.33 -1.22
CA ARG A 337 20.62 -3.66 -0.68
C ARG A 337 21.55 -4.19 -1.75
N TYR A 338 21.07 -5.10 -2.59
CA TYR A 338 21.80 -5.61 -3.75
C TYR A 338 22.33 -4.45 -4.62
N ARG A 339 21.48 -3.45 -4.91
CA ARG A 339 21.84 -2.26 -5.68
C ARG A 339 22.78 -1.28 -5.01
N LYS A 340 22.94 -1.32 -3.69
CA LYS A 340 23.92 -0.49 -2.98
C LYS A 340 25.33 -1.09 -2.99
N ILE A 341 25.43 -2.39 -3.23
CA ILE A 341 26.69 -3.15 -3.18
C ILE A 341 27.32 -3.27 -4.58
N LEU A 342 26.49 -3.18 -5.63
CA LEU A 342 26.93 -2.86 -7.00
C LEU A 342 27.29 -1.38 -7.09
#